data_AF-A0A6V7ILG2-F1
#
_entry.id   AF-A0A6V7ILG2-F1
#
_cell.length_a   1.000
_cell.length_b   1.000
_cell.length_c   1.000
_cell.angle_alpha   90.00
_cell.angle_beta   90.00
_cell.angle_gamma   90.00
#
_symmetry.space_group_name_H-M   'P 1'
#
loop_
_entity.id
_entity.type
_entity.pdbx_description
1 polymer ?
#
loop_
_entity_poly.entity_id
_entity_poly.type
_entity_poly.pdbx_seq_one_letter_code
_entity_poly.pdbx_strand_id
1 'polypeptide(L)' 'RILKVVTENMVKVVRGESKRKLNLFSGHEITVAAFLYTLGIYDERHVPSYSAAVIVELLEDSRDVYVK' A
#
# COMPACT_ATOMS: atom_id res chain seq x y z
N ARG A 1 10.20 5.38 0.30
CA ARG A 1 9.48 6.47 1.02
C ARG A 1 7.98 6.22 1.13
N ILE A 2 7.27 5.80 0.06
CA ILE A 2 5.82 5.56 0.08
C ILE A 2 5.39 4.38 0.97
N LEU A 3 6.13 3.27 0.97
CA LEU A 3 5.82 2.09 1.81
C LEU A 3 5.75 2.44 3.30
N LYS A 4 6.68 3.30 3.77
CA LYS A 4 6.68 3.81 5.14
C LYS A 4 5.40 4.58 5.45
N VAL A 5 4.97 5.47 4.56
CA VAL A 5 3.73 6.25 4.74
C VAL A 5 2.50 5.34 4.78
N VAL A 6 2.42 4.34 3.90
CA VAL A 6 1.32 3.37 3.90
C VAL A 6 1.28 2.62 5.24
N THR A 7 2.42 2.11 5.70
CA THR A 7 2.54 1.36 6.96
C THR A 7 2.17 2.23 8.17
N GLU A 8 2.69 3.47 8.24
CA GLU A 8 2.38 4.41 9.32
C GLU A 8 0.88 4.76 9.37
N ASN A 9 0.25 4.94 8.21
CA ASN A 9 -1.19 5.20 8.14
C ASN A 9 -2.01 4.00 8.65
N MET A 10 -1.61 2.77 8.31
CA MET A 10 -2.26 1.56 8.81
C MET A 10 -2.07 1.41 10.31
N VAL A 11 -0.85 1.60 10.82
CA VAL A 11 -0.56 1.55 12.27
C VAL A 11 -1.38 2.57 13.04
N LYS A 12 -1.56 3.80 12.50
CA LYS A 12 -2.44 4.81 13.12
C LYS A 12 -3.89 4.36 13.19
N VAL A 13 -4.40 3.63 12.19
CA VAL A 13 -5.76 3.07 12.23
C VAL A 13 -5.85 1.98 13.30
N VAL A 14 -4.89 1.05 13.34
CA VAL A 14 -4.84 -0.03 14.35
C VAL A 14 -4.76 0.54 15.77
N ARG A 15 -4.01 1.62 15.99
CA ARG A 15 -3.90 2.29 17.29
C ARG A 15 -5.10 3.16 17.66
N GLY A 16 -6.08 3.32 16.76
CA GLY A 16 -7.21 4.24 16.96
C GLY A 16 -6.85 5.72 16.85
N GLU A 17 -5.64 6.06 16.40
CA GLU A 17 -5.15 7.42 16.22
C GLU A 17 -5.70 8.08 14.94
N SER A 18 -6.26 7.29 14.02
CA SER A 18 -6.85 7.75 12.76
C SER A 18 -8.17 7.05 12.46
N LYS A 19 -9.16 7.83 12.01
CA LYS A 19 -10.46 7.31 11.53
C LYS A 19 -10.55 7.26 9.99
N ARG A 20 -9.47 7.60 9.27
CA ARG A 20 -9.46 7.59 7.79
C ARG A 20 -9.69 6.17 7.27
N LYS A 21 -10.64 6.03 6.33
CA LYS A 21 -10.99 4.76 5.69
C LYS A 21 -10.27 4.50 4.37
N LEU A 22 -9.78 5.55 3.71
CA LEU A 22 -9.08 5.46 2.44
C LEU A 22 -7.98 6.52 2.38
N ASN A 23 -6.81 6.14 1.86
CA ASN A 23 -5.76 7.06 1.45
C ASN A 23 -5.49 6.82 -0.03
N LEU A 24 -5.62 7.86 -0.86
CA LEU A 24 -5.36 7.78 -2.29
C LEU A 24 -4.07 8.52 -2.61
N PHE A 25 -3.12 7.81 -3.24
CA PHE A 25 -1.85 8.36 -3.67
C PHE A 25 -1.81 8.35 -5.19
N SER A 26 -1.86 9.53 -5.82
CA SER A 26 -1.63 9.66 -7.25
C SER A 26 -0.12 9.66 -7.54
N GLY A 27 0.30 8.95 -8.58
CA GLY A 27 1.70 8.78 -8.93
C GLY A 27 1.89 8.32 -10.37
N HIS A 28 3.13 8.07 -10.72
CA HIS A 28 3.54 7.58 -12.04
C HIS A 28 3.79 6.06 -12.01
N GLU A 29 3.99 5.46 -13.17
CA GLU A 29 4.39 4.07 -13.34
C GLU A 29 5.63 3.72 -12.50
N ILE A 30 6.58 4.65 -12.36
CA ILE A 30 7.76 4.45 -11.49
C ILE A 30 7.40 4.39 -10.00
N THR A 31 6.32 5.05 -9.55
CA THR A 31 5.83 4.95 -8.17
C THR A 31 5.29 3.55 -7.90
N VAL A 32 4.52 3.00 -8.84
CA VAL A 32 3.96 1.64 -8.76
C VAL A 32 5.08 0.60 -8.78
N ALA A 33 6.00 0.69 -9.76
CA ALA A 33 7.13 -0.22 -9.88
C ALA A 33 8.02 -0.18 -8.63
N ALA A 34 8.39 1.01 -8.13
CA ALA A 34 9.22 1.13 -6.94
C ALA A 34 8.55 0.57 -5.67
N PHE A 35 7.22 0.72 -5.54
CA PHE A 35 6.47 0.15 -4.42
C PHE A 35 6.55 -1.38 -4.43
N LEU A 36 6.23 -2.00 -5.57
CA LEU A 36 6.24 -3.46 -5.73
C LEU A 36 7.67 -4.02 -5.64
N TYR A 37 8.66 -3.30 -6.18
CA TYR A 37 10.08 -3.66 -6.08
C TYR A 37 10.56 -3.68 -4.64
N THR A 38 10.17 -2.69 -3.84
CA THR A 38 10.52 -2.65 -2.40
C THR A 38 9.94 -3.83 -1.63
N LEU A 39 8.79 -4.38 -2.07
CA LEU A 39 8.18 -5.57 -1.49
C LEU A 39 8.76 -6.89 -2.02
N GLY A 40 9.68 -6.84 -2.99
CA GLY A 40 10.28 -8.04 -3.58
C GLY A 40 9.31 -8.88 -4.44
N ILE A 41 8.19 -8.30 -4.86
CA ILE A 41 7.12 -9.00 -5.63
C ILE A 41 7.01 -8.51 -7.07
N TYR A 42 7.95 -7.69 -7.53
CA TYR A 42 7.96 -7.14 -8.88
C TYR A 42 9.07 -7.76 -9.72
N ASP A 43 8.70 -8.37 -10.84
CA ASP A 43 9.65 -8.73 -11.89
C ASP A 43 9.91 -7.48 -12.75
N GLU A 44 11.17 -7.01 -12.78
CA GLU A 44 11.60 -5.78 -13.46
C GLU A 44 11.42 -5.82 -15.00
N ARG A 45 10.91 -6.92 -15.57
CA ARG A 45 10.81 -7.15 -17.01
C ARG A 45 9.74 -6.34 -17.73
N HIS A 46 8.85 -5.65 -17.04
CA HIS A 46 7.84 -4.82 -17.70
C HIS A 46 7.65 -3.46 -17.01
N VAL A 47 7.15 -2.48 -17.75
CA VAL A 47 6.68 -1.21 -17.19
C VAL A 47 5.20 -1.38 -16.79
N PRO A 48 4.73 -0.84 -15.65
CA PRO A 48 3.31 -0.86 -15.32
C PRO A 48 2.47 -0.20 -16.42
N SER A 49 1.34 -0.80 -16.78
CA SER A 49 0.44 -0.24 -17.78
C SER A 49 -0.18 1.08 -17.32
N TYR A 50 -0.72 1.87 -18.25
CA TYR A 50 -1.56 3.01 -17.90
C TYR A 50 -2.70 2.56 -16.97
N SER A 51 -2.99 3.40 -15.97
CA SER A 51 -3.99 3.14 -14.93
C SER A 51 -3.70 1.93 -14.03
N ALA A 52 -2.46 1.43 -14.01
CA ALA A 52 -2.04 0.46 -12.99
C ALA A 52 -2.15 1.06 -11.58
N ALA A 53 -2.63 0.25 -10.63
CA ALA A 53 -2.79 0.65 -9.24
C ALA A 53 -2.32 -0.47 -8.31
N VAL A 54 -1.78 -0.09 -7.15
CA VAL A 54 -1.54 -0.99 -6.03
C VAL A 54 -2.59 -0.69 -4.97
N ILE A 55 -3.34 -1.71 -4.58
CA ILE A 55 -4.32 -1.64 -3.50
C ILE A 55 -3.75 -2.45 -2.35
N VAL A 56 -3.64 -1.82 -1.18
CA VAL A 56 -3.17 -2.46 0.05
C VAL A 56 -4.29 -2.32 1.08
N GLU A 57 -4.81 -3.45 1.53
CA GLU A 57 -6.00 -3.52 2.38
C GLU A 57 -5.60 -3.84 3.82
N LEU A 58 -6.05 -3.04 4.78
CA LEU A 58 -5.98 -3.36 6.20
C LEU A 58 -7.29 -4.03 6.59
N LEU A 59 -7.22 -5.30 6.97
CA LEU A 59 -8.36 -6.14 7.27
C LEU A 59 -8.29 -6.56 8.75
N GLU A 60 -9.44 -6.69 9.38
CA GLU A 60 -9.59 -7.10 10.77
C GLU A 60 -10.67 -8.18 10.83
N ASP A 61 -10.32 -9.32 11.43
CA ASP A 61 -11.29 -10.35 11.79
C ASP A 61 -11.50 -10.38 13.31
N SER A 62 -12.21 -11.39 13.82
CA SER A 62 -12.54 -11.48 15.25
C SER A 62 -11.34 -11.50 16.20
N ARG A 63 -10.13 -11.77 15.71
CA ARG A 63 -8.94 -11.96 16.55
C ARG A 63 -7.71 -11.26 16.03
N ASP A 64 -7.59 -11.09 14.72
CA ASP A 64 -6.35 -10.70 14.07
C ASP A 64 -6.53 -9.55 13.07
N VAL A 65 -5.47 -8.76 12.94
CA VAL A 65 -5.35 -7.69 11.94
C VAL A 65 -4.31 -8.13 10.91
N TYR A 66 -4.66 -8.05 9.63
CA TYR A 66 -3.81 -8.50 8.53
C TYR A 66 -3.81 -7.53 7.34
N VAL A 67 -2.77 -7.64 6.52
CA VAL A 67 -2.57 -6.82 5.32
C VAL A 67 -2.65 -7.71 4.09
N LYS A 68 -3.41 -7.27 3.09
CA LYS A 68 -3.54 -7.94 1.78
C LYS A 68 -3.14 -7.01 0.66
#